data_AF-A0A0P0M785-F1
#
_entry.id   AF-A0A0P0M785-F1
#
_cell.length_a   1.000
_cell.length_b   1.000
_cell.length_c   1.000
_cell.angle_alpha   90.00
_cell.angle_beta   90.00
_cell.angle_gamma   90.00
#
_symmetry.space_group_name_H-M   'P 1'
#
loop_
_entity.id
_entity.type
_entity.pdbx_description
1 polymer ?
#
loop_
_entity_poly.entity_id
_entity_poly.type
_entity_poly.pdbx_seq_one_letter_code
_entity_poly.pdbx_strand_id
1 'polypeptide(L)'
;MPEIKINVTVGNEYQSISLTASEWQAVQGGAFLVKSVEGVYEGQSFTYEWHFNDPHYSQSTLVVTYDEGEGFIGSISDAWVD
;
A
#
# COMPACT_ATOMS: atom_id res chain seq x y z
N MET A 1 1.33 18.47 -9.02
CA MET A 1 0.13 17.63 -9.26
C MET A 1 -0.32 17.11 -7.90
N PRO A 2 -1.63 16.95 -7.62
CA PRO A 2 -2.06 16.41 -6.34
C PRO A 2 -1.61 14.95 -6.23
N GLU A 3 -0.94 14.63 -5.14
CA GLU A 3 -0.61 13.25 -4.74
C GLU A 3 -1.67 12.78 -3.77
N ILE A 4 -2.08 11.52 -3.91
CA ILE A 4 -3.00 10.83 -3.01
C ILE A 4 -2.14 9.98 -2.10
N LYS A 5 -2.22 10.21 -0.79
CA LYS A 5 -1.42 9.47 0.19
C LYS A 5 -2.27 8.36 0.78
N ILE A 6 -1.87 7.12 0.56
CA ILE A 6 -2.52 5.94 1.13
C ILE A 6 -1.71 5.50 2.32
N ASN A 7 -2.39 5.18 3.41
CA ASN A 7 -1.75 4.76 4.64
C ASN A 7 -2.37 3.46 5.16
N VAL A 8 -1.53 2.61 5.75
CA VAL A 8 -1.93 1.38 6.45
C VAL A 8 -1.21 1.29 7.78
N THR A 9 -1.80 0.55 8.72
CA THR A 9 -1.12 0.19 9.97
C THR A 9 -0.38 -1.13 9.78
N VAL A 10 0.92 -1.13 10.05
CA VAL A 10 1.77 -2.34 10.12
C VAL A 10 2.25 -2.46 11.57
N GLY A 11 1.79 -3.50 12.26
CA GLY A 11 2.04 -3.65 13.70
C GLY A 11 1.44 -2.48 14.50
N ASN A 12 2.30 -1.69 15.15
CA ASN A 12 1.92 -0.49 15.92
C ASN A 12 2.29 0.83 15.22
N GLU A 13 2.81 0.77 13.98
CA GLU A 13 3.26 1.92 13.21
C GLU A 13 2.45 2.05 11.92
N TYR A 14 2.49 3.22 11.28
CA TYR A 14 1.84 3.44 10.00
C TYR A 14 2.86 3.54 8.89
N GLN A 15 2.55 2.90 7.77
CA GLN A 15 3.30 3.02 6.53
C GLN A 15 2.44 3.75 5.51
N SER A 16 3.10 4.51 4.65
CA SER A 16 2.43 5.36 3.67
C SER A 16 3.04 5.21 2.30
N ILE A 17 2.21 5.39 1.27
CA ILE A 17 2.65 5.51 -0.12
C ILE A 17 1.92 6.63 -0.84
N SER A 18 2.65 7.37 -1.68
CA SER A 18 2.07 8.37 -2.57
C SER A 18 1.75 7.78 -3.94
N LEU A 19 0.52 8.00 -4.38
CA LEU A 19 0.07 7.75 -5.74
C LEU A 19 -0.24 9.08 -6.44
N THR A 20 0.04 9.14 -7.74
CA THR A 20 -0.53 10.17 -8.60
C THR A 20 -2.04 9.99 -8.72
N ALA A 21 -2.76 11.07 -9.01
CA ALA A 21 -4.21 11.01 -9.25
C ALA A 21 -4.60 9.97 -10.32
N SER A 22 -3.79 9.81 -11.37
CA SER A 22 -3.99 8.82 -12.43
C SER A 22 -3.79 7.38 -11.97
N GLU A 23 -2.76 7.12 -11.16
CA GLU A 23 -2.54 5.79 -10.57
C GLU A 23 -3.69 5.44 -9.63
N TRP A 24 -4.11 6.39 -8.78
CA TRP A 24 -5.22 6.18 -7.87
C TRP A 24 -6.54 5.89 -8.61
N GLN A 25 -6.85 6.67 -9.65
CA GLN A 25 -8.04 6.42 -10.47
C GLN A 25 -8.00 5.03 -11.14
N ALA A 26 -6.84 4.59 -11.61
CA ALA A 26 -6.68 3.25 -12.18
C ALA A 26 -6.88 2.15 -11.13
N VAL A 27 -6.31 2.31 -9.94
CA VAL A 27 -6.50 1.38 -8.80
C VAL A 27 -7.96 1.31 -8.38
N GLN A 28 -8.67 2.44 -8.31
CA GLN A 28 -10.11 2.48 -8.04
C GLN A 28 -10.94 1.78 -9.14
N GLY A 29 -10.44 1.75 -10.37
CA GLY A 29 -11.01 0.98 -11.49
C GLY A 29 -10.67 -0.52 -11.46
N GLY A 30 -9.94 -1.01 -10.45
CA GLY A 30 -9.52 -2.40 -10.32
C GLY A 30 -8.20 -2.73 -11.01
N ALA A 31 -7.43 -1.73 -11.46
CA ALA A 31 -6.13 -1.98 -12.07
C ALA A 31 -5.13 -2.51 -11.03
N PHE A 32 -4.35 -3.50 -11.45
CA PHE A 32 -3.21 -3.99 -10.69
C PHE A 32 -2.07 -2.97 -10.71
N LEU A 33 -1.53 -2.64 -9.55
CA LEU A 33 -0.39 -1.73 -9.40
C LEU A 33 0.54 -2.25 -8.30
N VAL A 34 1.84 -2.25 -8.56
CA VAL A 34 2.88 -2.54 -7.57
C VAL A 34 3.81 -1.35 -7.45
N LYS A 35 4.12 -0.95 -6.22
CA LYS A 35 5.11 0.10 -5.94
C LYS A 35 5.91 -0.25 -4.70
N SER A 36 7.13 0.26 -4.65
CA SER A 36 8.02 0.09 -3.50
C SER A 36 8.38 1.44 -2.91
N VAL A 37 8.44 1.52 -1.58
CA VAL A 37 8.83 2.73 -0.84
C VAL A 37 9.63 2.35 0.40
N GLU A 38 10.65 3.14 0.74
CA GLU A 38 11.34 2.98 2.01
C GLU A 38 10.45 3.46 3.16
N GLY A 39 10.36 2.65 4.20
CA GLY A 39 9.65 2.96 5.44
C GLY A 39 10.49 2.59 6.65
N VAL A 40 10.02 2.98 7.84
CA VAL A 40 10.68 2.65 9.11
C VAL A 40 9.73 1.82 9.95
N TYR A 41 10.22 0.73 10.54
CA TYR A 41 9.49 -0.08 11.51
C TYR A 41 10.41 -0.46 12.66
N GLU A 42 9.98 -0.22 13.90
CA GLU A 42 10.78 -0.47 15.11
C GLU A 42 12.16 0.22 15.10
N GLY A 43 12.25 1.36 14.41
CA GLY A 43 13.50 2.13 14.27
C GLY A 43 14.48 1.59 13.21
N GLN A 44 14.10 0.59 12.43
CA GLN A 44 14.87 0.05 11.31
C GLN A 44 14.22 0.42 9.96
N SER A 45 15.04 0.69 8.95
CA SER A 45 14.56 0.97 7.59
C SER A 45 14.31 -0.33 6.84
N PHE A 46 13.15 -0.42 6.19
CA PHE A 46 12.76 -1.54 5.34
C PHE A 46 12.22 -1.04 4.00
N THR A 47 12.36 -1.86 2.97
CA THR A 47 11.64 -1.64 1.71
C THR A 47 10.25 -2.25 1.81
N TYR A 48 9.22 -1.43 1.65
CA TYR A 48 7.83 -1.89 1.61
C TYR A 48 7.36 -2.04 0.17
N GLU A 49 6.85 -3.20 -0.18
CA GLU A 49 6.16 -3.44 -1.45
C GLU A 49 4.65 -3.39 -1.26
N TRP A 50 3.99 -2.55 -2.06
CA TRP A 50 2.57 -2.28 -2.03
C TRP A 50 1.93 -2.82 -3.30
N HIS A 51 1.08 -3.83 -3.14
CA HIS A 51 0.37 -4.52 -4.20
C HIS A 51 -1.13 -4.17 -4.13
N PHE A 52 -1.60 -3.38 -5.08
CA PHE A 52 -3.00 -2.98 -5.22
C PHE A 52 -3.71 -3.88 -6.23
N ASN A 53 -4.89 -4.41 -5.87
CA ASN A 53 -5.70 -5.30 -6.72
C ASN A 53 -4.90 -6.49 -7.26
N ASP A 54 -4.04 -7.08 -6.43
CA ASP A 54 -3.22 -8.22 -6.84
C ASP A 54 -4.12 -9.41 -7.25
N PRO A 55 -3.96 -9.96 -8.46
CA PRO A 55 -4.82 -11.02 -8.98
C PRO A 55 -4.69 -12.35 -8.22
N HIS A 56 -3.65 -12.52 -7.40
CA HIS A 56 -3.52 -13.68 -6.51
C HIS A 56 -4.45 -13.58 -5.29
N TYR A 57 -4.97 -12.39 -5.01
CA TYR A 57 -5.89 -12.10 -3.92
C TYR A 57 -7.26 -11.69 -4.49
N SER A 58 -8.27 -11.57 -3.63
CA SER A 58 -9.59 -11.08 -4.06
C SER A 58 -9.51 -9.71 -4.74
N GLN A 59 -10.45 -9.39 -5.62
CA GLN A 59 -10.55 -8.03 -6.17
C GLN A 59 -10.72 -7.01 -5.03
N SER A 60 -10.10 -5.83 -5.15
CA SER A 60 -10.05 -4.78 -4.12
C SER A 60 -9.19 -5.09 -2.88
N THR A 61 -8.17 -5.94 -3.03
CA THR A 61 -7.18 -6.20 -1.98
C THR A 61 -6.02 -5.22 -2.06
N LEU A 62 -5.51 -4.80 -0.90
CA LEU A 62 -4.23 -4.17 -0.71
C LEU A 62 -3.34 -5.12 0.10
N VAL A 63 -2.19 -5.48 -0.46
CA VAL A 63 -1.16 -6.26 0.21
C VAL A 63 0.08 -5.40 0.37
N VAL A 64 0.60 -5.33 1.59
CA VAL A 64 1.84 -4.63 1.93
C VAL A 64 2.78 -5.63 2.57
N THR A 65 3.93 -5.85 1.96
CA THR A 65 5.01 -6.71 2.47
C THR A 65 6.27 -5.89 2.66
N TYR A 66 7.19 -6.39 3.46
CA TYR A 66 8.53 -5.80 3.61
C TYR A 66 9.57 -6.91 3.69
N ASP A 67 10.85 -6.55 3.57
CA ASP A 67 11.98 -7.49 3.39
C ASP A 67 11.99 -8.69 4.36
N GLU A 68 11.47 -8.50 5.58
CA GLU A 68 11.50 -9.51 6.65
C GLU A 68 10.11 -10.05 7.03
N GLY A 69 9.02 -9.66 6.36
CA GLY A 69 7.68 -10.14 6.73
C GLY A 69 6.48 -9.58 5.95
N GLU A 70 5.30 -10.02 6.39
CA GLU A 70 4.01 -9.52 5.92
C GLU A 70 3.59 -8.32 6.79
N GLY A 71 3.25 -7.19 6.15
CA GLY A 71 2.85 -5.97 6.84
C GLY A 71 1.35 -5.82 6.99
N PHE A 72 0.62 -5.88 5.88
CA PHE A 72 -0.83 -5.68 5.83
C PHE A 72 -1.44 -6.50 4.68
N ILE A 73 -2.56 -7.19 4.95
CA ILE A 73 -3.38 -7.85 3.92
C ILE A 73 -4.83 -7.53 4.25
N GLY A 74 -5.50 -6.76 3.40
CA GLY A 74 -6.87 -6.32 3.64
C GLY A 74 -7.49 -5.65 2.43
N SER A 75 -8.68 -5.05 2.59
CA SER A 75 -9.27 -4.29 1.50
C SER A 75 -8.61 -2.92 1.37
N ILE A 76 -8.58 -2.37 0.16
CA ILE A 76 -8.18 -0.96 -0.07
C ILE A 76 -9.07 0.00 0.76
N SER A 77 -10.32 -0.37 1.07
CA SER A 77 -11.20 0.43 1.92
C SER A 77 -10.79 0.48 3.40
N ASP A 78 -9.96 -0.46 3.85
CA ASP A 78 -9.45 -0.50 5.22
C ASP A 78 -8.23 0.42 5.39
N ALA A 79 -7.60 0.82 4.29
CA ALA A 79 -6.62 1.88 4.26
C ALA A 79 -7.30 3.25 4.35
N TRP A 80 -6.64 4.23 4.94
CA TRP A 80 -7.11 5.62 4.91
C TRP A 80 -6.32 6.45 3.91
N VAL A 81 -7.05 7.34 3.25
CA VAL A 81 -6.53 8.21 2.20
C VAL A 81 -6.51 9.65 2.73
N ASP A 82 -5.33 10.26 2.75
CA ASP A 82 -5.10 11.67 3.11
C ASP A 82 -5.01 12.56 1.85
#